data_AF-A0A523B6Z4-F1
#
_entry.id   AF-A0A523B6Z4-F1
#
_cell.length_a   1.000
_cell.length_b   1.000
_cell.length_c   1.000
_cell.angle_alpha   90.00
_cell.angle_beta   90.00
_cell.angle_gamma   90.00
#
_symmetry.space_group_name_H-M   'P 1'
#
loop_
_entity.id
_entity.type
_entity.pdbx_description
1 polymer ?
#
loop_
_entity_poly.entity_id
_entity_poly.type
_entity_poly.pdbx_seq_one_letter_code
_entity_poly.pdbx_strand_id
1 'polypeptide(L)'
;MSEDFLEEVLRKVQEETLRYLMSLVRLEEIVDLNVSISFEEGVLNIDVQISLHEASLKNPSEIVRKVAQYAIKLFDEVWREKFERGPLIENGERG
;
A
#
# COMPACT_ATOMS: atom_id res chain seq x y z
N MET A 1 16.43 -11.33 -5.82
CA MET A 1 15.14 -10.66 -6.01
C MET A 1 15.35 -9.66 -7.13
N SER A 2 14.57 -9.67 -8.20
CA SER A 2 14.74 -8.65 -9.24
C SER A 2 14.22 -7.31 -8.70
N GLU A 3 14.90 -6.21 -8.99
CA GLU A 3 14.45 -4.85 -8.64
C GLU A 3 13.01 -4.63 -9.17
N ASP A 4 12.74 -5.10 -10.39
CA ASP A 4 11.41 -5.11 -11.03
C ASP A 4 10.29 -5.72 -10.17
N PHE A 5 10.61 -6.74 -9.37
CA PHE A 5 9.62 -7.42 -8.52
C PHE A 5 9.24 -6.56 -7.33
N LEU A 6 10.23 -5.96 -6.66
CA LEU A 6 9.99 -5.11 -5.51
C LEU A 6 9.20 -3.86 -5.95
N GLU A 7 9.57 -3.28 -7.10
CA GLU A 7 8.83 -2.17 -7.69
C GLU A 7 7.36 -2.54 -8.00
N GLU A 8 7.09 -3.74 -8.55
CA GLU A 8 5.72 -4.20 -8.78
C GLU A 8 4.91 -4.30 -7.48
N VAL A 9 5.51 -4.87 -6.42
CA VAL A 9 4.88 -4.99 -5.11
C VAL A 9 4.60 -3.61 -4.52
N LEU A 10 5.60 -2.74 -4.49
CA LEU A 10 5.46 -1.38 -3.93
C LEU A 10 4.42 -0.57 -4.68
N ARG A 11 4.42 -0.62 -6.02
CA ARG A 11 3.40 0.03 -6.85
C ARG A 11 2.00 -0.49 -6.53
N LYS A 12 1.81 -1.81 -6.43
CA LYS A 12 0.52 -2.40 -6.08
C LYS A 12 0.05 -1.96 -4.69
N VAL A 13 0.95 -1.95 -3.71
CA VAL A 13 0.63 -1.50 -2.35
C VAL A 13 0.24 -0.02 -2.36
N GLN A 14 0.96 0.83 -3.10
CA GLN A 14 0.65 2.24 -3.21
C GLN A 14 -0.72 2.50 -3.86
N GLU A 15 -1.03 1.83 -4.97
CA GLU A 15 -2.30 1.96 -5.68
C GLU A 15 -3.49 1.57 -4.80
N GLU A 16 -3.41 0.42 -4.12
CA GLU A 16 -4.48 -0.05 -3.25
C GLU A 16 -4.58 0.78 -1.96
N THR A 17 -3.47 1.29 -1.43
CA THR A 17 -3.47 2.22 -0.29
C THR A 17 -4.18 3.53 -0.64
N LEU A 18 -3.94 4.05 -1.85
CA LEU A 18 -4.63 5.24 -2.36
C LEU A 18 -6.14 4.98 -2.50
N ARG A 19 -6.54 3.82 -3.04
CA ARG A 19 -7.96 3.42 -3.14
C ARG A 19 -8.62 3.32 -1.77
N TYR A 20 -7.92 2.74 -0.80
CA TYR A 20 -8.43 2.65 0.57
C TYR A 20 -8.61 4.05 1.18
N LEU A 21 -7.67 4.97 1.01
CA LEU A 21 -7.81 6.36 1.47
C LEU A 21 -9.03 7.05 0.85
N MET A 22 -9.24 6.90 -0.46
CA MET A 22 -10.42 7.44 -1.16
C MET A 22 -11.74 6.80 -0.70
N SER A 23 -11.72 5.63 -0.04
CA SER A 23 -12.90 5.06 0.61
C SER A 23 -13.21 5.69 1.97
N LEU A 24 -12.21 6.28 2.62
CA LEU A 24 -12.34 6.93 3.93
C LEU A 24 -12.75 8.40 3.82
N VAL A 25 -12.33 9.08 2.76
CA VAL A 25 -12.50 10.52 2.56
C VAL A 25 -13.03 10.77 1.16
N ARG A 26 -14.07 11.61 1.03
CA ARG A 26 -14.57 11.98 -0.29
C ARG A 26 -13.57 12.90 -0.96
N LEU A 27 -13.42 12.80 -2.27
CA LEU A 27 -12.47 13.61 -3.03
C LEU A 27 -12.66 15.11 -2.81
N GLU A 28 -13.91 15.56 -2.68
CA GLU A 28 -14.29 16.96 -2.39
C GLU A 28 -13.81 17.48 -1.02
N GLU A 29 -13.51 16.58 -0.08
CA GLU A 29 -12.98 16.95 1.24
C GLU A 29 -11.45 17.06 1.25
N ILE A 30 -10.77 16.61 0.20
CA ILE A 30 -9.29 16.56 0.12
C ILE A 30 -8.77 17.84 -0.53
N VAL A 31 -7.91 18.56 0.19
CA VAL A 31 -7.17 19.71 -0.33
C VAL A 31 -5.84 19.26 -0.93
N ASP A 32 -5.14 18.38 -0.22
CA ASP A 32 -3.85 17.83 -0.65
C ASP A 32 -3.67 16.40 -0.13
N LEU A 33 -2.95 15.60 -0.89
CA LEU A 33 -2.74 14.19 -0.61
C LEU A 33 -1.39 13.72 -1.16
N ASN A 34 -0.57 13.15 -0.28
CA ASN A 34 0.65 12.47 -0.65
C ASN A 34 0.73 11.10 0.04
N VAL A 35 1.06 10.06 -0.74
CA VAL A 35 1.33 8.71 -0.25
C VAL A 35 2.62 8.26 -0.90
N SER A 36 3.67 8.09 -0.10
CA SER A 36 4.95 7.56 -0.51
C SER A 36 5.21 6.25 0.20
N ILE A 37 5.64 5.23 -0.55
CA ILE A 37 5.99 3.92 -0.03
C ILE A 37 7.32 3.52 -0.66
N SER A 38 8.32 3.24 0.17
CA SER A 38 9.62 2.73 -0.26
C SER A 38 10.08 1.58 0.61
N PHE A 39 11.00 0.77 0.10
CA PHE A 39 11.58 -0.35 0.84
C PHE A 39 13.09 -0.32 0.68
N GLU A 40 13.78 0.00 1.77
CA GLU A 40 15.22 0.22 1.79
C GLU A 40 15.82 -0.53 2.97
N GLU A 41 16.93 -1.26 2.74
CA GLU A 41 17.66 -1.99 3.79
C GLU A 41 16.80 -2.95 4.63
N GLY A 42 15.73 -3.50 4.06
CA GLY A 42 14.81 -4.40 4.77
C GLY A 42 13.72 -3.69 5.58
N VAL A 43 13.61 -2.37 5.45
CA VAL A 43 12.63 -1.52 6.15
C VAL A 43 11.63 -0.97 5.15
N LEU A 44 10.34 -1.20 5.42
CA LEU A 44 9.24 -0.55 4.69
C LEU A 44 9.01 0.85 5.27
N ASN A 45 9.26 1.88 4.47
CA ASN A 45 8.97 3.27 4.81
C ASN A 45 7.64 3.67 4.18
N ILE A 46 6.74 4.23 4.99
CA ILE A 46 5.43 4.69 4.56
C ILE A 46 5.24 6.11 5.07
N ASP A 47 5.11 7.06 4.14
CA ASP A 47 4.75 8.45 4.43
C ASP A 47 3.37 8.74 3.85
N VAL A 48 2.45 9.20 4.71
CA VAL A 48 1.07 9.51 4.33
C VAL A 48 0.74 10.89 4.87
N GLN A 49 0.46 11.81 3.97
CA GLN A 49 0.08 13.17 4.28
C GLN A 49 -1.26 13.47 3.64
N ILE A 50 -2.19 14.02 4.43
CA ILE A 50 -3.50 14.42 3.94
C ILE A 50 -3.88 15.75 4.57
N SER A 51 -4.27 16.69 3.72
CA SER A 51 -4.88 17.95 4.11
C SER A 51 -6.33 17.93 3.72
N LEU A 52 -7.22 18.17 4.68
CA LEU A 52 -8.66 18.21 4.45
C LEU A 52 -9.16 19.65 4.40
N HIS A 53 -10.26 19.86 3.70
CA HIS A 53 -10.98 21.13 3.72
C HIS A 53 -11.45 21.43 5.15
N GLU A 54 -11.46 22.71 5.55
CA GLU A 54 -11.82 23.15 6.91
C GLU A 54 -13.25 22.73 7.32
N ALA A 55 -14.12 22.50 6.34
CA ALA A 55 -15.49 22.02 6.55
C ALA A 55 -15.59 20.50 6.78
N SER A 56 -14.51 19.74 6.60
CA SER A 56 -14.52 18.30 6.88
C SER A 56 -14.59 18.07 8.39
N LEU A 57 -15.48 17.17 8.81
CA LEU A 57 -15.61 16.75 10.20
C LEU A 57 -14.69 15.56 10.55
N LYS A 58 -13.87 15.10 9.59
CA LYS A 58 -12.99 13.95 9.76
C LYS A 58 -11.68 14.36 10.40
N ASN A 59 -11.10 13.44 11.16
CA ASN A 59 -9.80 13.62 11.79
C ASN A 59 -8.68 13.14 10.82
N PRO A 60 -7.85 14.05 10.26
CA PRO A 60 -6.76 13.68 9.34
C PRO A 60 -5.80 12.66 9.95
N SER A 61 -5.45 12.81 11.24
CA SER A 61 -4.52 11.91 11.92
C SER A 61 -5.06 10.48 12.04
N GLU A 62 -6.37 10.31 12.22
CA GLU A 62 -6.98 8.98 12.22
C GLU A 62 -7.00 8.34 10.84
N ILE A 63 -7.22 9.14 9.79
CA ILE A 63 -7.18 8.67 8.40
C ILE A 63 -5.76 8.21 8.07
N VAL A 64 -4.76 9.06 8.33
CA VAL A 64 -3.33 8.74 8.13
C VAL A 64 -2.97 7.43 8.84
N ARG A 65 -3.35 7.28 10.11
CA ARG A 65 -3.10 6.06 10.88
C ARG A 65 -3.73 4.82 10.23
N LYS A 66 -5.00 4.89 9.83
CA LYS A 66 -5.71 3.77 9.19
C LYS A 66 -5.05 3.39 7.86
N VAL A 67 -4.66 4.39 7.08
CA VAL A 67 -4.05 4.21 5.75
C VAL A 67 -2.66 3.59 5.89
N ALA A 68 -1.82 4.07 6.81
CA ALA A 68 -0.52 3.48 7.09
C ALA A 68 -0.64 2.02 7.56
N GLN A 69 -1.56 1.72 8.48
CA GLN A 69 -1.81 0.35 8.94
C GLN A 69 -2.27 -0.57 7.81
N TYR A 70 -3.13 -0.08 6.92
CA TYR A 70 -3.56 -0.82 5.73
C TYR A 70 -2.39 -1.11 4.79
N ALA A 71 -1.54 -0.11 4.51
CA ALA A 71 -0.37 -0.27 3.65
C ALA A 71 0.60 -1.34 4.18
N ILE A 72 0.89 -1.32 5.49
CA ILE A 72 1.74 -2.33 6.15
C ILE A 72 1.15 -3.73 5.96
N LYS A 73 -0.14 -3.87 6.30
CA LYS A 73 -0.82 -5.17 6.21
C LYS A 73 -0.85 -5.69 4.77
N LEU A 74 -1.15 -4.83 3.81
CA LEU A 74 -1.18 -5.21 2.41
C LEU A 74 0.20 -5.59 1.87
N PHE A 75 1.25 -4.86 2.26
CA PHE A 75 2.61 -5.23 1.93
C PHE A 75 2.95 -6.61 2.47
N ASP A 76 2.66 -6.88 3.75
CA ASP A 76 2.88 -8.20 4.36
C ASP A 76 2.13 -9.32 3.63
N GLU A 77 0.88 -9.08 3.22
CA GLU A 77 0.08 -10.05 2.47
C GLU A 77 0.66 -10.32 1.08
N VAL A 78 0.92 -9.27 0.30
CA VAL A 78 1.47 -9.40 -1.06
C VAL A 78 2.88 -10.01 -1.03
N TRP A 79 3.68 -9.64 -0.04
CA TRP A 79 5.00 -10.20 0.19
C TRP A 79 4.90 -11.68 0.55
N ARG A 80 4.15 -12.05 1.60
CA ARG A 80 3.99 -13.45 2.01
C ARG A 80 3.38 -14.32 0.92
N GLU A 81 2.34 -13.86 0.21
CA GLU A 81 1.73 -14.64 -0.87
C GLU A 81 2.75 -15.02 -1.95
N LYS A 82 3.68 -14.13 -2.29
CA LYS A 82 4.69 -14.40 -3.32
C LYS A 82 5.93 -15.13 -2.78
N PHE A 83 6.26 -15.03 -1.49
CA PHE A 83 7.40 -15.73 -0.88
C PHE A 83 7.07 -17.10 -0.29
N GLU A 84 5.89 -17.29 0.32
CA GLU A 84 5.48 -18.56 0.94
C GLU A 84 4.87 -19.53 -0.08
N ARG A 85 4.28 -19.05 -1.19
CA ARG A 85 3.76 -19.95 -2.24
C ARG A 85 4.81 -20.39 -3.27
N GLY A 86 6.00 -19.79 -3.28
CA GLY A 86 7.03 -20.05 -4.30
C GLY A 86 6.55 -19.76 -5.72
N PRO A 87 7.43 -19.83 -6.75
CA PRO A 87 6.92 -19.98 -8.12
C PRO A 87 6.04 -21.24 -8.13
N LEU A 88 4.82 -21.14 -8.68
CA LEU A 88 4.10 -22.32 -9.12
C LEU A 88 5.03 -23.04 -10.08
N ILE A 89 5.74 -24.06 -9.57
CA ILE A 89 6.32 -25.08 -10.42
C ILE A 89 5.10 -25.83 -10.94
N GLU A 90 4.50 -25.35 -12.03
CA GLU A 90 3.81 -26.22 -12.95
C GLU A 90 4.87 -27.19 -13.47
N ASN A 91 5.07 -28.27 -12.72
CA ASN A 91 5.80 -29.42 -13.21
C ASN A 91 4.99 -29.93 -14.39
N GLY A 92 5.52 -29.67 -15.58
CA GLY A 92 5.14 -30.38 -16.78
C GLY A 92 5.23 -31.89 -16.54
N GLU A 93 4.27 -32.57 -17.15
CA GLU A 93 4.30 -33.96 -17.61
C GLU A 93 5.44 -34.85 -17.10
N ARG A 94 5.08 -35.89 -16.33
CA ARG A 94 5.65 -37.25 -16.48
C ARG A 94 4.83 -38.27 -15.69
N GLY A 95 4.18 -39.16 -16.43
CA GLY A 95 3.46 -40.35 -15.98
C GLY A 95 2.79 -41.01 -17.17
#